data_AF-A0A368TRJ0-F1
#
_entry.id   AF-A0A368TRJ0-F1
#
_cell.length_a   1.000
_cell.length_b   1.000
_cell.length_c   1.000
_cell.angle_alpha   90.00
_cell.angle_beta   90.00
_cell.angle_gamma   90.00
#
_symmetry.space_group_name_H-M   'P 1'
#
loop_
_entity.id
_entity.type
_entity.pdbx_description
1 polymer ?
#
loop_
_entity_poly.entity_id
_entity_poly.type
_entity_poly.pdbx_seq_one_letter_code
_entity_poly.pdbx_strand_id
1 'polypeptide(L)'
;MDAGRQHGGDTGVYRYREQRAFQTRSTGGVSGKARWRQSENSLSTDTSLEAMTLVTYYKARFQIEFLFRDAKQFLGLNDCQARKEQALHFHFNASMTALNLLKLEDRQHQPSGQRVISIARWRTRKANAHLLERFSSYLGLDFNDIKSRPDFDEMCHYGAIAS
;
A
#
# COMPACT_ATOMS: atom_id res chain seq x y z
N MET A 1 -4.73 -26.59 -41.39
CA MET A 1 -5.57 -25.39 -41.22
C MET A 1 -6.48 -25.70 -40.04
N ASP A 2 -6.05 -25.37 -38.83
CA ASP A 2 -6.26 -24.07 -38.13
C ASP A 2 -7.54 -24.16 -37.28
N ALA A 3 -7.43 -24.50 -35.99
CA ALA A 3 -7.23 -23.63 -34.82
C ALA A 3 -8.55 -23.32 -34.08
N GLY A 4 -8.83 -24.14 -33.06
CA GLY A 4 -9.87 -23.89 -32.07
C GLY A 4 -9.34 -22.97 -30.96
N ARG A 5 -9.90 -21.76 -30.92
CA ARG A 5 -9.54 -20.59 -30.12
C ARG A 5 -9.70 -20.81 -28.60
N GLN A 6 -8.66 -20.46 -27.86
CA GLN A 6 -8.58 -20.45 -26.40
C GLN A 6 -9.43 -19.30 -25.82
N HIS A 7 -10.20 -19.59 -24.76
CA HIS A 7 -10.77 -18.55 -23.89
C HIS A 7 -9.68 -18.09 -22.90
N GLY A 8 -9.18 -16.87 -23.10
CA GLY A 8 -8.25 -16.20 -22.19
C GLY A 8 -8.96 -15.73 -20.93
N GLY A 9 -8.68 -16.39 -19.81
CA GLY A 9 -8.94 -15.85 -18.48
C GLY A 9 -7.86 -14.82 -18.16
N ASP A 10 -8.25 -13.56 -18.11
CA ASP A 10 -7.37 -12.43 -17.84
C ASP A 10 -7.07 -12.36 -16.34
N THR A 11 -6.25 -13.28 -15.85
CA THR A 11 -5.58 -13.14 -14.55
C THR A 11 -4.54 -12.03 -14.71
N GLY A 12 -4.88 -10.82 -14.24
CA GLY A 12 -3.97 -9.70 -14.10
C GLY A 12 -2.74 -10.10 -13.29
N VAL A 13 -1.69 -10.50 -13.99
CA VAL A 13 -0.41 -10.88 -13.41
C VAL A 13 0.21 -9.64 -12.80
N TYR A 14 0.21 -9.55 -11.47
CA TYR A 14 1.04 -8.60 -10.73
C TYR A 14 2.50 -8.80 -11.20
N ARG A 15 2.98 -7.91 -12.07
CA ARG A 15 4.36 -7.94 -12.57
C ARG A 15 5.31 -7.65 -11.42
N TYR A 16 5.83 -8.73 -10.85
CA TYR A 16 6.89 -8.74 -9.86
C TYR A 16 8.21 -8.40 -10.55
N ARG A 17 8.69 -7.15 -10.42
CA ARG A 17 10.09 -6.84 -10.70
C ARG A 17 10.89 -7.14 -9.44
N GLU A 18 11.59 -8.27 -9.43
CA GLU A 18 12.66 -8.53 -8.48
C GLU A 18 13.75 -7.45 -8.64
N GLN A 19 13.80 -6.50 -7.72
CA GLN A 19 15.00 -5.70 -7.52
C GLN A 19 15.77 -6.30 -6.34
N ARG A 20 16.62 -7.28 -6.63
CA ARG A 20 17.73 -7.65 -5.74
C ARG A 20 19.04 -7.24 -6.41
N ALA A 21 19.46 -6.01 -6.17
CA ALA A 21 20.85 -5.60 -6.34
C ALA A 21 21.47 -5.53 -4.93
N PHE A 22 21.99 -6.65 -4.44
CA PHE A 22 22.89 -6.64 -3.29
C PHE A 22 24.32 -6.50 -3.85
N GLN A 23 24.81 -5.26 -3.91
CA GLN A 23 26.19 -4.96 -4.29
C GLN A 23 27.11 -5.25 -3.09
N THR A 24 27.80 -6.38 -3.10
CA THR A 24 29.03 -6.54 -2.31
C THR A 24 30.20 -6.10 -3.16
N ARG A 25 30.87 -5.01 -2.76
CA ARG A 25 32.19 -4.65 -3.29
C ARG A 25 33.18 -5.76 -2.91
N SER A 26 33.74 -6.46 -3.89
CA SER A 26 35.03 -7.11 -3.74
C SER A 26 35.94 -6.72 -4.90
N THR A 27 37.05 -6.08 -4.55
CA THR A 27 38.18 -5.77 -5.43
C THR A 27 38.83 -7.05 -5.92
N GLY A 28 39.02 -7.17 -7.24
CA GLY A 28 40.01 -8.07 -7.84
C GLY A 28 39.44 -9.28 -8.60
N GLY A 29 39.59 -9.25 -9.93
CA GLY A 29 40.08 -10.38 -10.73
C GLY A 29 39.12 -11.53 -11.07
N VAL A 30 39.03 -11.77 -12.39
CA VAL A 30 38.50 -12.97 -13.08
C VAL A 30 37.01 -12.96 -13.43
N SER A 31 36.77 -12.61 -14.70
CA SER A 31 35.49 -12.68 -15.41
C SER A 31 35.10 -14.13 -15.70
N GLY A 32 34.40 -14.77 -14.76
CA GLY A 32 33.51 -15.91 -15.02
C GLY A 32 32.13 -15.56 -14.47
N LYS A 33 31.11 -15.42 -15.32
CA LYS A 33 29.73 -15.20 -14.87
C LYS A 33 29.20 -16.51 -14.26
N ALA A 34 29.53 -16.77 -13.01
CA ALA A 34 28.87 -17.80 -12.21
C ALA A 34 27.39 -17.41 -12.07
N ARG A 35 26.50 -18.11 -12.78
CA ARG A 35 25.05 -18.00 -12.60
C ARG A 35 24.68 -18.79 -11.36
N TRP A 36 24.71 -18.13 -10.21
CA TRP A 36 24.22 -18.68 -8.95
C TRP A 36 22.74 -19.05 -9.12
N ARG A 37 22.40 -20.34 -9.03
CA ARG A 37 21.01 -20.76 -8.79
C ARG A 37 20.71 -20.41 -7.34
N GLN A 38 19.85 -19.41 -7.12
CA GLN A 38 19.25 -19.25 -5.80
C GLN A 38 18.29 -20.43 -5.61
N SER A 39 18.67 -21.35 -4.72
CA SER A 39 17.75 -22.34 -4.17
C SER A 39 16.92 -21.64 -3.09
N GLU A 40 15.62 -21.50 -3.32
CA GLU A 40 14.69 -20.96 -2.33
C GLU A 40 14.19 -22.11 -1.45
N ASN A 41 14.53 -22.11 -0.16
CA ASN A 41 14.06 -23.11 0.80
C ASN A 41 12.88 -22.53 1.60
N SER A 42 11.68 -23.07 1.39
CA SER A 42 10.45 -22.68 2.12
C SER A 42 10.00 -23.84 3.00
N LEU A 43 9.53 -23.53 4.22
CA LEU A 43 9.09 -24.53 5.21
C LEU A 43 7.64 -24.25 5.62
N SER A 44 6.89 -25.30 5.90
CA SER A 44 5.50 -25.23 6.39
C SER A 44 5.30 -26.19 7.55
N THR A 45 4.45 -25.82 8.51
CA THR A 45 3.97 -26.75 9.55
C THR A 45 2.85 -27.65 9.04
N ASP A 46 2.20 -27.27 7.93
CA ASP A 46 1.21 -28.11 7.26
C ASP A 46 1.91 -29.08 6.31
N THR A 47 1.90 -30.36 6.66
CA THR A 47 2.53 -31.44 5.90
C THR A 47 1.73 -31.88 4.68
N SER A 48 0.47 -31.45 4.57
CA SER A 48 -0.41 -31.75 3.43
C SER A 48 -0.39 -30.66 2.36
N LEU A 49 0.28 -29.53 2.63
CA LEU A 49 0.31 -28.38 1.75
C LEU A 49 1.10 -28.65 0.47
N GLU A 50 0.49 -28.38 -0.69
CA GLU A 50 1.16 -28.48 -1.98
C GLU A 50 2.34 -27.50 -2.08
N ALA A 51 3.48 -27.97 -2.60
CA ALA A 51 4.69 -27.15 -2.75
C ALA A 51 4.46 -25.85 -3.54
N MET A 52 3.61 -25.87 -4.58
CA MET A 52 3.31 -24.66 -5.36
C MET A 52 2.48 -23.65 -4.58
N THR A 53 1.57 -24.12 -3.72
CA THR A 53 0.79 -23.28 -2.82
C THR A 53 1.69 -22.66 -1.75
N LEU A 54 2.64 -23.42 -1.20
CA LEU A 54 3.65 -22.89 -0.27
C LEU A 54 4.45 -21.73 -0.89
N VAL A 55 4.95 -21.92 -2.12
CA VAL A 55 5.66 -20.86 -2.86
C VAL A 55 4.75 -19.64 -3.08
N THR A 56 3.48 -19.86 -3.41
CA THR A 56 2.49 -18.78 -3.60
C THR A 56 2.26 -17.98 -2.31
N TYR A 57 2.13 -18.65 -1.16
CA TYR A 57 1.99 -17.99 0.14
C TYR A 57 3.25 -17.19 0.51
N TYR A 58 4.43 -17.75 0.30
CA TYR A 58 5.69 -17.04 0.54
C TYR A 58 5.85 -15.80 -0.33
N LYS A 59 5.38 -15.86 -1.59
CA LYS A 59 5.32 -14.69 -2.48
C LYS A 59 4.29 -13.66 -1.99
N ALA A 60 3.13 -14.10 -1.51
CA ALA A 60 2.11 -13.22 -0.95
C ALA A 60 2.58 -12.47 0.32
N ARG A 61 3.59 -12.98 1.04
CA ARG A 61 4.13 -12.36 2.26
C ARG A 61 4.61 -10.93 2.05
N PHE A 62 5.10 -10.57 0.87
CA PHE A 62 5.57 -9.21 0.59
C PHE A 62 4.47 -8.15 0.64
N GLN A 63 3.19 -8.54 0.66
CA GLN A 63 2.09 -7.61 0.86
C GLN A 63 2.22 -6.83 2.19
N ILE A 64 2.83 -7.42 3.22
CA ILE A 64 3.06 -6.74 4.50
C ILE A 64 4.03 -5.57 4.38
N GLU A 65 4.98 -5.61 3.44
CA GLU A 65 5.95 -4.54 3.22
C GLU A 65 5.30 -3.26 2.71
N PHE A 66 4.27 -3.39 1.85
CA PHE A 66 3.51 -2.24 1.38
C PHE A 66 2.71 -1.60 2.51
N LEU A 67 2.15 -2.42 3.39
CA LEU A 67 1.43 -1.95 4.58
C LEU A 67 2.34 -1.13 5.51
N PHE A 68 3.54 -1.62 5.82
CA PHE A 68 4.48 -0.85 6.63
C PHE A 68 5.05 0.37 5.90
N ARG A 69 5.31 0.26 4.60
CA ARG A 69 5.78 1.40 3.77
C ARG A 69 4.78 2.54 3.82
N ASP A 70 3.50 2.26 3.55
CA ASP A 70 2.46 3.28 3.50
C ASP A 70 2.24 3.93 4.87
N ALA A 71 2.20 3.12 5.94
CA ALA A 71 2.05 3.62 7.29
C ALA A 71 3.21 4.55 7.69
N LYS A 72 4.46 4.18 7.34
CA LYS A 72 5.65 5.01 7.59
C LYS A 72 5.65 6.30 6.78
N GLN A 73 5.35 6.22 5.48
CA GLN A 73 5.46 7.36 4.57
C GLN A 73 4.34 8.38 4.74
N PHE A 74 3.13 7.92 5.07
CA PHE A 74 1.94 8.78 5.00
C PHE A 74 1.22 8.97 6.33
N LEU A 75 1.37 8.05 7.29
CA LEU A 75 0.56 8.03 8.52
C LEU A 75 1.41 8.10 9.80
N GLY A 76 2.67 8.51 9.65
CA GLY A 76 3.57 8.85 10.74
C GLY A 76 3.95 7.69 11.66
N LEU A 77 3.94 6.44 11.17
CA LEU A 77 4.25 5.26 12.00
C LEU A 77 5.58 5.40 12.77
N ASN A 78 6.55 6.10 12.19
CA ASN A 78 7.88 6.32 12.77
C ASN A 78 8.05 7.69 13.45
N ASP A 79 7.02 8.52 13.48
CA ASP A 79 7.14 9.92 13.94
C ASP A 79 7.03 10.05 15.47
N CYS A 80 6.56 9.00 16.16
CA CYS A 80 6.41 9.03 17.61
C CYS A 80 7.74 8.96 18.33
N GLN A 81 7.98 9.93 19.22
CA GLN A 81 9.17 10.05 20.04
C GLN A 81 8.88 9.78 21.53
N ALA A 82 7.72 9.19 21.85
CA ALA A 82 7.36 8.86 23.21
C ALA A 82 8.30 7.80 23.80
N ARG A 83 8.57 7.90 25.11
CA ARG A 83 9.41 6.93 25.84
C ARG A 83 8.62 5.94 26.67
N LYS A 84 7.31 6.17 26.85
CA LYS A 84 6.42 5.28 27.59
C LYS A 84 5.88 4.22 26.66
N GLU A 85 5.95 2.97 27.08
CA GLU A 85 5.51 1.81 26.30
C GLU A 85 4.05 1.95 25.83
N GLN A 86 3.15 2.33 26.73
CA GLN A 86 1.73 2.51 26.41
C GLN A 86 1.48 3.57 25.31
N ALA A 87 2.27 4.66 25.33
CA ALA A 87 2.14 5.72 24.34
C ALA A 87 2.67 5.27 22.95
N LEU A 88 3.73 4.45 22.93
CA LEU A 88 4.24 3.84 21.70
C LEU A 88 3.20 2.87 21.11
N HIS A 89 2.65 1.96 21.93
CA HIS A 89 1.60 1.03 21.49
C HIS A 89 0.39 1.77 20.92
N PHE A 90 -0.08 2.81 21.61
CA PHE A 90 -1.19 3.62 21.13
C PHE A 90 -0.87 4.24 19.77
N HIS A 91 0.31 4.84 19.61
CA HIS A 91 0.72 5.47 18.35
C HIS A 91 0.77 4.48 17.19
N PHE A 92 1.42 3.34 17.37
CA PHE A 92 1.51 2.32 16.33
C PHE A 92 0.13 1.81 15.92
N ASN A 93 -0.75 1.55 16.90
CA ASN A 93 -2.12 1.13 16.64
C ASN A 93 -2.93 2.23 15.94
N ALA A 94 -2.74 3.49 16.29
CA ALA A 94 -3.41 4.62 15.65
C ALA A 94 -3.00 4.75 14.18
N SER A 95 -1.70 4.74 13.87
CA SER A 95 -1.19 4.81 12.49
C SER A 95 -1.70 3.62 11.64
N MET A 96 -1.69 2.41 12.21
CA MET A 96 -2.18 1.21 11.53
C MET A 96 -3.71 1.21 11.34
N THR A 97 -4.45 1.70 12.32
CA THR A 97 -5.92 1.85 12.24
C THR A 97 -6.29 2.87 11.18
N ALA A 98 -5.61 4.01 11.13
CA ALA A 98 -5.81 5.01 10.09
C ALA A 98 -5.60 4.42 8.70
N LEU A 99 -4.56 3.59 8.51
CA LEU A 99 -4.31 2.92 7.22
C LEU A 99 -5.47 2.02 6.82
N ASN A 100 -5.97 1.22 7.76
CA ASN A 100 -7.07 0.30 7.52
C ASN A 100 -8.38 1.04 7.19
N LEU A 101 -8.66 2.15 7.87
CA LEU A 101 -9.83 2.99 7.59
C LEU A 101 -9.77 3.60 6.18
N LEU A 102 -8.60 4.12 5.77
CA LEU A 102 -8.44 4.65 4.40
C LEU A 102 -8.63 3.54 3.35
N LYS A 103 -8.10 2.34 3.60
CA LYS A 103 -8.30 1.18 2.71
C LYS A 103 -9.76 0.74 2.63
N LEU A 104 -10.49 0.80 3.75
CA LEU A 104 -11.92 0.50 3.78
C LEU A 104 -12.71 1.53 2.96
N GLU A 105 -12.42 2.81 3.17
CA GLU A 105 -13.12 3.90 2.48
C GLU A 105 -12.86 3.86 0.96
N ASP A 106 -11.63 3.59 0.51
CA ASP A 106 -11.32 3.41 -0.92
C ASP A 106 -12.15 2.31 -1.57
N ARG A 107 -12.31 1.17 -0.89
CA ARG A 107 -13.13 0.04 -1.36
C ARG A 107 -14.61 0.38 -1.44
N GLN A 108 -15.11 1.20 -0.50
CA GLN A 108 -16.50 1.64 -0.50
C GLN A 108 -16.79 2.60 -1.66
N HIS A 109 -15.84 3.48 -1.99
CA HIS A 109 -15.98 4.42 -3.10
C HIS A 109 -15.82 3.78 -4.47
N GLN A 110 -15.09 2.66 -4.59
CA GLN A 110 -14.85 1.97 -5.86
C GLN A 110 -14.93 0.45 -5.70
N PRO A 111 -16.15 -0.12 -5.73
CA PRO A 111 -16.35 -1.57 -5.54
C PRO A 111 -15.82 -2.41 -6.71
N SER A 112 -15.60 -1.82 -7.88
CA SER A 112 -15.17 -2.52 -9.10
C SER A 112 -13.65 -2.47 -9.31
N GLY A 113 -12.97 -3.55 -8.95
CA GLY A 113 -11.62 -3.88 -9.43
C GLY A 113 -10.51 -3.85 -8.38
N GLN A 114 -9.62 -4.84 -8.46
CA GLN A 114 -8.35 -4.88 -7.72
C GLN A 114 -7.39 -3.83 -8.27
N ARG A 115 -7.45 -2.60 -7.75
CA ARG A 115 -6.46 -1.55 -8.03
C ARG A 115 -5.58 -1.27 -6.82
N VAL A 116 -4.43 -0.67 -7.08
CA VAL A 116 -3.52 -0.21 -6.02
C VAL A 116 -4.09 1.09 -5.43
N ILE A 117 -4.31 1.11 -4.12
CA ILE A 117 -4.72 2.31 -3.38
C ILE A 117 -3.55 3.30 -3.29
N SER A 118 -3.83 4.59 -3.48
CA SER A 118 -2.89 5.67 -3.19
C SER A 118 -3.20 6.28 -1.82
N ILE A 119 -2.44 5.89 -0.80
CA ILE A 119 -2.60 6.43 0.56
C ILE A 119 -2.26 7.92 0.60
N ALA A 120 -1.30 8.37 -0.20
CA ALA A 120 -0.98 9.79 -0.37
C ALA A 120 -2.20 10.62 -0.79
N ARG A 121 -2.93 10.15 -1.82
CA ARG A 121 -4.16 10.82 -2.30
C ARG A 121 -5.20 10.91 -1.20
N TRP A 122 -5.45 9.81 -0.50
CA TRP A 122 -6.41 9.76 0.60
C TRP A 122 -6.04 10.68 1.75
N ARG A 123 -4.76 10.71 2.13
CA ARG A 123 -4.23 11.64 3.13
C ARG A 123 -4.48 13.09 2.73
N THR A 124 -4.13 13.47 1.49
CA THR A 124 -4.38 14.83 0.99
C THR A 124 -5.86 15.19 1.03
N ARG A 125 -6.72 14.28 0.57
CA ARG A 125 -8.19 14.46 0.59
C ARG A 125 -8.71 14.74 2.00
N LYS A 126 -8.28 13.94 2.99
CA LYS A 126 -8.67 14.11 4.40
C LYS A 126 -8.10 15.38 5.02
N ALA A 127 -6.86 15.73 4.69
CA ALA A 127 -6.23 16.96 5.16
C ALA A 127 -6.97 18.20 4.63
N ASN A 128 -7.33 18.22 3.35
CA ASN A 128 -8.08 19.32 2.75
C ASN A 128 -9.48 19.44 3.34
N ALA A 129 -10.21 18.32 3.50
CA ALA A 129 -11.51 18.33 4.16
C ALA A 129 -11.43 18.91 5.57
N HIS A 130 -10.39 18.54 6.33
CA HIS A 130 -10.15 19.09 7.66
C HIS A 130 -9.80 20.59 7.62
N LEU A 131 -8.97 21.04 6.68
CA LEU A 131 -8.65 22.46 6.52
C LEU A 131 -9.89 23.29 6.20
N LEU A 132 -10.78 22.79 5.33
CA LEU A 132 -12.05 23.44 5.01
C LEU A 132 -12.91 23.57 6.27
N GLU A 133 -13.06 22.49 7.05
CA GLU A 133 -13.78 22.53 8.33
C GLU A 133 -13.20 23.59 9.29
N ARG A 134 -11.86 23.66 9.38
CA ARG A 134 -11.18 24.68 10.21
C ARG A 134 -11.46 26.10 9.71
N PHE A 135 -11.35 26.35 8.40
CA PHE A 135 -11.65 27.67 7.83
C PHE A 135 -13.11 28.05 8.00
N SER A 136 -14.04 27.12 7.80
CA SER A 136 -15.46 27.33 8.07
C SER A 136 -15.69 27.79 9.51
N SER A 137 -15.07 27.09 10.47
CA SER A 137 -15.15 27.46 11.89
C SER A 137 -14.58 28.84 12.17
N TYR A 138 -13.43 29.21 11.59
CA TYR A 138 -12.81 30.52 11.81
C TYR A 138 -13.58 31.68 11.13
N LEU A 139 -14.19 31.43 9.99
CA LEU A 139 -14.91 32.43 9.21
C LEU A 139 -16.40 32.49 9.55
N GLY A 140 -16.89 31.63 10.45
CA GLY A 140 -18.31 31.57 10.83
C GLY A 140 -19.21 31.02 9.72
N LEU A 141 -18.67 30.20 8.82
CA LEU A 141 -19.42 29.54 7.75
C LEU A 141 -19.96 28.19 8.25
N ASP A 142 -21.15 27.79 7.77
CA ASP A 142 -21.65 26.45 8.03
C ASP A 142 -20.88 25.42 7.16
N PHE A 143 -20.16 24.52 7.84
CA PHE A 143 -19.42 23.47 7.16
C PHE A 143 -20.35 22.45 6.49
N ASN A 144 -21.55 22.20 7.02
CA ASN A 144 -22.51 21.28 6.40
C ASN A 144 -23.01 21.81 5.06
N ASP A 145 -23.27 23.12 4.99
CA ASP A 145 -23.62 23.78 3.75
C ASP A 145 -22.51 23.62 2.72
N ILE A 146 -21.26 23.90 3.10
CA ILE A 146 -20.10 23.73 2.22
C ILE A 146 -19.95 22.27 1.77
N LYS A 147 -20.09 21.31 2.68
CA LYS A 147 -19.98 19.87 2.41
C LYS A 147 -21.07 19.36 1.48
N SER A 148 -22.24 19.99 1.47
CA SER A 148 -23.37 19.62 0.61
C SER A 148 -23.18 20.05 -0.84
N ARG A 149 -22.27 20.99 -1.11
CA ARG A 149 -22.06 21.53 -2.45
C ARG A 149 -21.40 20.50 -3.37
N PRO A 150 -21.73 20.51 -4.67
CA PRO A 150 -21.15 19.57 -5.64
C PRO A 150 -19.63 19.77 -5.86
N ASP A 151 -19.10 20.97 -5.60
CA ASP A 151 -17.69 21.32 -5.71
C ASP A 151 -16.85 20.84 -4.50
N PHE A 152 -17.47 20.35 -3.42
CA PHE A 152 -16.77 19.93 -2.21
C PHE A 152 -15.76 18.81 -2.46
N ASP A 153 -16.14 17.82 -3.28
CA ASP A 153 -15.24 16.70 -3.57
C ASP A 153 -14.03 17.16 -4.39
N GLU A 154 -14.21 18.11 -5.32
CA GLU A 154 -13.12 18.72 -6.09
C GLU A 154 -12.17 19.50 -5.17
N MET A 155 -12.72 20.31 -4.25
CA MET A 155 -11.91 21.02 -3.26
C MET A 155 -11.10 20.06 -2.38
N CYS A 156 -11.71 18.95 -1.96
CA CYS A 156 -10.99 17.93 -1.20
C CYS A 156 -9.88 17.28 -2.03
N HIS A 157 -10.04 17.13 -3.34
CA HIS A 157 -9.00 16.57 -4.23
C HIS A 157 -7.88 17.55 -4.59
N TYR A 158 -7.95 18.82 -4.18
CA TYR A 158 -6.93 19.81 -4.50
C TYR A 158 -5.52 19.37 -4.08
N GLY A 159 -4.56 19.40 -5.02
CA GLY A 159 -3.18 18.99 -4.75
C GLY A 159 -2.99 17.48 -4.51
N ALA A 160 -4.02 16.66 -4.65
CA ALA A 160 -3.85 15.22 -4.70
C ALA A 160 -3.21 14.85 -6.04
N ILE A 161 -2.08 14.13 -6.00
CA ILE A 161 -1.41 13.67 -7.21
C ILE A 161 -2.39 12.81 -8.01
N ALA A 162 -2.64 13.19 -9.27
CA ALA A 162 -3.39 12.36 -10.21
C ALA A 162 -2.60 11.06 -10.46
N SER A 163 -3.25 9.93 -10.17
CA SER A 163 -2.76 8.61 -10.56
C SER A 163 -3.09 8.32 -12.01
#